data_AF-X1DJR6-F1
#
_entry.id   AF-X1DJR6-F1
#
_cell.length_a   1.000
_cell.length_b   1.000
_cell.length_c   1.000
_cell.angle_alpha   90.00
_cell.angle_beta   90.00
_cell.angle_gamma   90.00
#
_symmetry.space_group_name_H-M   'P 1'
#
loop_
_entity.id
_entity.type
_entity.pdbx_description
1 polymer ?
#
loop_
_entity_poly.entity_id
_entity_poly.type
_entity_poly.pdbx_seq_one_letter_code
_entity_poly.pdbx_strand_id
1 'polypeptide(L)'
;MGKGKFKLIFISLILVTILLPFSSALAQDEKINEFDVNITINSDSSIAVTEKIAYDFGPQDRHGIYRDIPIRYETEKGIYKLDFRVLSIVDETGSKYRYDTSTKGDFISIKIGDPNIYVTGENIYIITYEMGGALNYFDEH
;
A
#
# COMPACT_ATOMS: atom_id res chain seq x y z
N MET A 1 42.47 13.68 -52.38
CA MET A 1 41.13 13.03 -52.35
C MET A 1 40.87 12.53 -50.93
N GLY A 2 39.79 12.93 -50.23
CA GLY A 2 39.24 12.09 -49.14
C GLY A 2 39.27 12.54 -47.66
N LYS A 3 39.41 13.83 -47.28
CA LYS A 3 39.33 14.23 -45.85
C LYS A 3 38.04 14.96 -45.41
N GLY A 4 37.14 15.30 -46.35
CA GLY A 4 35.92 16.06 -46.04
C GLY A 4 34.69 15.22 -45.70
N LYS A 5 34.54 14.02 -46.28
CA LYS A 5 33.30 13.23 -46.17
C LYS A 5 33.10 12.57 -44.79
N PHE A 6 34.19 12.23 -44.11
CA PHE A 6 34.15 11.59 -42.78
C PHE A 6 33.66 12.55 -41.68
N LYS A 7 34.00 13.84 -41.80
CA LYS A 7 33.60 14.89 -40.84
C LYS A 7 32.11 15.22 -40.96
N LEU A 8 31.55 15.20 -42.18
CA LEU A 8 30.11 15.39 -42.43
C LEU A 8 29.26 14.20 -41.95
N ILE A 9 29.74 12.97 -42.10
CA ILE A 9 29.06 11.76 -41.60
C ILE A 9 29.04 11.74 -40.06
N PHE A 10 30.14 12.14 -39.41
CA PHE A 10 30.22 12.25 -37.94
C PHE A 10 29.28 13.33 -37.37
N ILE A 11 29.16 14.47 -38.05
CA ILE A 11 28.23 15.55 -37.67
C ILE A 11 26.77 15.11 -37.86
N SER A 12 26.47 14.37 -38.93
CA SER A 12 25.13 13.80 -39.17
C SER A 12 24.75 12.75 -38.11
N LEU A 13 25.69 11.95 -37.62
CA LEU A 13 25.42 10.93 -36.60
C LEU A 13 25.17 11.55 -35.21
N ILE A 14 25.85 12.66 -34.89
CA ILE A 14 25.62 13.45 -33.67
C ILE A 14 24.29 14.23 -33.73
N LEU A 15 23.86 14.66 -34.92
CA LEU A 15 22.60 15.40 -35.06
C LEU A 15 21.36 14.51 -34.94
N VAL A 16 21.47 13.23 -35.33
CA VAL A 16 20.38 12.25 -35.23
C VAL A 16 20.16 11.77 -33.79
N THR A 17 21.20 11.71 -32.95
CA THR A 17 21.05 11.35 -31.52
C THR A 17 20.44 12.47 -30.68
N ILE A 18 20.58 13.74 -31.07
CA ILE A 18 19.95 14.89 -30.40
C ILE A 18 18.45 15.00 -30.72
N LEU A 19 17.98 14.39 -31.81
CA LEU A 19 16.58 14.46 -32.23
C LEU A 19 15.72 13.28 -31.74
N LEU A 20 16.27 12.38 -30.90
CA LEU A 20 15.45 11.37 -30.24
C LEU A 20 14.64 12.07 -29.13
N PRO A 21 13.30 12.10 -29.20
CA PRO A 21 12.51 12.58 -28.09
C PRO A 21 12.82 11.68 -26.90
N PHE A 22 13.45 12.24 -25.87
CA PHE A 22 13.43 11.68 -24.53
C PHE A 22 11.96 11.61 -24.14
N SER A 23 11.31 10.48 -24.43
CA SER A 23 10.00 10.18 -23.88
C SER A 23 10.25 9.98 -22.40
N SER A 24 10.07 11.03 -21.61
CA SER A 24 9.90 10.90 -20.17
C SER A 24 8.70 9.98 -19.99
N ALA A 25 8.94 8.71 -19.71
CA ALA A 25 7.91 7.82 -19.21
C ALA A 25 7.33 8.54 -17.99
N LEU A 26 6.08 8.99 -18.08
CA LEU A 26 5.37 9.52 -16.93
C LEU A 26 5.21 8.33 -15.98
N ALA A 27 6.15 8.21 -15.04
CA ALA A 27 6.00 7.32 -13.90
C ALA A 27 4.82 7.88 -13.10
N GLN A 28 3.64 7.34 -13.34
CA GLN A 28 2.49 7.61 -12.50
C GLN A 28 2.66 6.74 -11.26
N ASP A 29 3.00 7.41 -10.16
CA ASP A 29 3.26 6.77 -8.87
C ASP A 29 1.96 6.24 -8.25
N GLU A 30 2.13 5.23 -7.41
CA GLU A 30 1.05 4.70 -6.57
C GLU A 30 0.59 5.76 -5.56
N LYS A 31 -0.71 5.84 -5.31
CA LYS A 31 -1.29 6.81 -4.37
C LYS A 31 -2.54 6.26 -3.68
N ILE A 32 -2.86 6.83 -2.53
CA ILE A 32 -4.14 6.59 -1.85
C ILE A 32 -5.03 7.79 -2.11
N ASN A 33 -6.12 7.60 -2.86
CA ASN A 33 -7.07 8.65 -3.18
C ASN A 33 -8.02 8.95 -2.01
N GLU A 34 -8.37 7.92 -1.23
CA GLU A 34 -9.26 8.01 -0.08
C GLU A 34 -8.80 7.06 1.02
N PHE A 35 -8.83 7.53 2.27
CA PHE A 35 -8.55 6.72 3.44
C PHE A 35 -9.51 7.09 4.58
N ASP A 36 -10.59 6.32 4.70
CA ASP A 36 -11.59 6.50 5.72
C ASP A 36 -11.44 5.44 6.81
N VAL A 37 -11.47 5.85 8.06
CA VAL A 37 -11.36 4.96 9.21
C VAL A 37 -12.54 5.20 10.14
N ASN A 38 -13.36 4.16 10.34
CA ASN A 38 -14.40 4.14 11.36
C ASN A 38 -13.95 3.27 12.53
N ILE A 39 -14.06 3.81 13.74
CA ILE A 39 -13.66 3.14 14.98
C ILE A 39 -14.86 3.12 15.92
N THR A 40 -15.23 1.92 16.36
CA THR A 40 -16.25 1.71 17.38
C THR A 40 -15.62 1.07 18.61
N ILE A 41 -15.88 1.67 19.78
CA ILE A 41 -15.48 1.12 21.07
C ILE A 41 -16.65 0.31 21.62
N ASN A 42 -16.41 -0.96 21.93
CA ASN A 42 -17.40 -1.86 22.49
C ASN A 42 -17.42 -1.77 24.03
N SER A 43 -18.51 -2.24 24.64
CA SER A 43 -18.69 -2.21 26.10
C SER A 43 -17.72 -3.11 26.87
N ASP A 44 -17.10 -4.08 26.20
CA ASP A 44 -16.04 -4.96 26.74
C ASP A 44 -14.62 -4.40 26.54
N SER A 45 -14.52 -3.13 26.16
CA SER A 45 -13.28 -2.40 25.86
C SER A 45 -12.49 -2.91 24.65
N SER A 46 -13.08 -3.80 23.83
CA SER A 46 -12.57 -4.08 22.49
C SER A 46 -12.89 -2.94 21.52
N ILE A 47 -12.07 -2.80 20.48
CA ILE A 47 -12.20 -1.78 19.44
C ILE A 47 -12.45 -2.50 18.12
N ALA A 48 -13.55 -2.18 17.45
CA ALA A 48 -13.81 -2.58 16.08
C ALA A 48 -13.40 -1.45 15.12
N VAL A 49 -12.54 -1.74 14.16
CA VAL A 49 -12.06 -0.79 13.16
C VAL A 49 -12.50 -1.25 11.78
N THR A 50 -13.01 -0.32 10.97
CA THR A 50 -13.21 -0.51 9.54
C THR A 50 -12.45 0.57 8.79
N GLU A 51 -11.47 0.15 7.99
CA GLU A 51 -10.70 1.02 7.11
C GLU A 51 -11.18 0.82 5.66
N LYS A 52 -11.48 1.91 4.96
CA LYS A 52 -11.74 1.92 3.52
C LYS A 52 -10.59 2.66 2.84
N ILE A 53 -9.90 1.96 1.96
CA ILE A 53 -8.70 2.46 1.27
C ILE A 53 -8.95 2.42 -0.24
N ALA A 54 -9.06 3.57 -0.88
CA ALA A 54 -9.05 3.67 -2.35
C ALA A 54 -7.60 3.83 -2.82
N TYR A 55 -6.97 2.70 -3.18
CA TYR A 55 -5.57 2.64 -3.57
C TYR A 55 -5.45 2.61 -5.09
N ASP A 56 -4.73 3.56 -5.67
CA ASP A 56 -4.50 3.66 -7.11
C ASP A 56 -3.07 3.25 -7.43
N PHE A 57 -2.92 2.10 -8.08
CA PHE A 57 -1.63 1.57 -8.54
C PHE A 57 -1.12 2.27 -9.82
N GLY A 58 -1.89 3.18 -10.39
CA GLY A 58 -1.61 3.76 -11.69
C GLY A 58 -1.49 2.67 -12.77
N PRO A 59 -0.54 2.78 -13.71
CA PRO A 59 -0.33 1.79 -14.76
C PRO A 59 0.50 0.58 -14.30
N GLN A 60 0.89 0.49 -13.03
CA GLN A 60 1.77 -0.57 -12.53
C GLN A 60 0.99 -1.82 -12.16
N ASP A 61 1.44 -2.97 -12.67
CA ASP A 61 0.90 -4.26 -12.29
C ASP A 61 1.27 -4.59 -10.83
N ARG A 62 0.24 -4.87 -10.03
CA ARG A 62 0.37 -5.29 -8.62
C ARG A 62 -0.55 -6.47 -8.34
N HIS A 63 -0.25 -7.22 -7.28
CA HIS A 63 -1.13 -8.30 -6.82
C HIS A 63 -2.13 -7.84 -5.76
N GLY A 64 -1.94 -6.64 -5.21
CA GLY A 64 -2.71 -6.04 -4.12
C GLY A 64 -1.81 -5.25 -3.17
N ILE A 65 -2.23 -5.07 -1.91
CA ILE A 65 -1.54 -4.23 -0.92
C ILE A 65 -1.04 -5.01 0.29
N TYR A 66 -0.13 -4.40 1.04
CA TYR A 66 0.18 -4.78 2.42
C TYR A 66 -0.41 -3.76 3.39
N ARG A 67 -1.05 -4.22 4.46
CA ARG A 67 -1.52 -3.38 5.56
C ARG A 67 -0.89 -3.84 6.87
N ASP A 68 0.00 -3.01 7.39
CA ASP A 68 0.71 -3.29 8.65
C ASP A 68 -0.02 -2.65 9.84
N ILE A 69 -0.62 -3.47 10.69
CA ILE A 69 -1.32 -3.02 11.90
C ILE A 69 -0.38 -3.15 13.10
N PRO A 70 -0.07 -2.06 13.81
CA PRO A 70 0.71 -2.12 15.05
C PRO A 70 -0.05 -2.91 16.11
N ILE A 71 0.62 -3.89 16.71
CA ILE A 71 0.08 -4.74 17.78
C ILE A 71 0.92 -4.69 19.05
N ARG A 72 2.00 -3.90 19.05
CA ARG A 72 2.84 -3.69 20.22
C ARG A 72 3.28 -2.23 20.29
N TYR A 73 3.23 -1.68 21.49
CA TYR A 73 3.70 -0.34 21.79
C TYR A 73 4.58 -0.35 23.03
N GLU A 74 5.69 0.38 22.97
CA GLU A 74 6.53 0.66 24.12
C GLU A 74 6.10 1.98 24.75
N THR A 75 5.96 1.99 26.07
CA THR A 75 5.57 3.16 26.86
C THR A 75 6.49 3.27 28.08
N GLU A 76 6.42 4.38 28.81
CA GLU A 76 7.15 4.54 30.09
C GLU A 76 6.80 3.46 31.13
N LYS A 77 5.62 2.86 31.02
CA LYS A 77 5.11 1.81 31.92
C LYS A 77 5.46 0.38 31.45
N GLY A 78 6.12 0.23 30.30
CA GLY A 78 6.51 -1.05 29.72
C GLY A 78 5.94 -1.32 28.34
N ILE A 79 6.07 -2.58 27.90
CA ILE A 79 5.65 -3.06 26.58
C ILE A 79 4.23 -3.61 26.66
N TYR A 80 3.32 -3.06 25.85
CA TYR A 80 1.93 -3.50 25.75
C TYR A 80 1.72 -4.24 24.45
N LYS A 81 1.02 -5.37 24.52
CA LYS A 81 0.64 -6.18 23.36
C LYS A 81 -0.88 -6.12 23.21
N LEU A 82 -1.32 -5.81 21.99
CA LEU A 82 -2.72 -5.76 21.62
C LEU A 82 -3.14 -7.09 21.03
N ASP A 83 -4.34 -7.54 21.40
CA ASP A 83 -4.99 -8.65 20.70
C ASP A 83 -5.51 -8.12 19.36
N PHE A 84 -5.42 -8.93 18.31
CA PHE A 84 -5.80 -8.52 16.96
C PHE A 84 -6.45 -9.66 16.22
N ARG A 85 -7.54 -9.36 15.52
CA ARG A 85 -8.27 -10.32 14.69
C ARG A 85 -8.86 -9.65 13.46
N VAL A 86 -8.54 -10.15 12.27
CA VAL A 86 -9.24 -9.76 11.03
C VAL A 86 -10.64 -10.35 11.05
N LEU A 87 -11.66 -9.53 10.78
CA LEU A 87 -13.05 -9.94 10.67
C LEU A 87 -13.47 -10.13 9.20
N SER A 88 -13.12 -9.18 8.33
CA SER A 88 -13.39 -9.27 6.89
C SER A 88 -12.49 -8.36 6.07
N ILE A 89 -12.22 -8.76 4.83
CA ILE A 89 -11.58 -7.92 3.81
C ILE A 89 -12.36 -8.07 2.51
N VAL A 90 -12.97 -6.99 2.03
CA VAL A 90 -13.86 -6.99 0.86
C VAL A 90 -13.62 -5.77 -0.04
N ASP A 91 -14.08 -5.85 -1.28
CA ASP A 91 -14.18 -4.70 -2.19
C ASP A 91 -15.49 -3.92 -1.98
N GLU A 92 -15.72 -2.88 -2.79
CA GLU A 92 -16.92 -2.04 -2.74
C GLU A 92 -18.22 -2.78 -3.12
N THR A 93 -18.11 -3.92 -3.80
CA THR A 93 -19.24 -4.79 -4.14
C THR A 93 -19.54 -5.82 -3.05
N GLY A 94 -18.68 -5.91 -2.03
CA GLY A 94 -18.75 -6.91 -0.95
C GLY A 94 -18.06 -8.24 -1.30
N SER A 95 -17.34 -8.31 -2.41
CA SER A 95 -16.59 -9.51 -2.80
C SER A 95 -15.35 -9.66 -1.93
N LYS A 96 -15.09 -10.88 -1.44
CA LYS A 96 -13.98 -11.14 -0.51
C LYS A 96 -12.63 -11.12 -1.22
N TYR A 97 -11.66 -10.44 -0.62
CA TYR A 97 -10.26 -10.58 -1.00
C TYR A 97 -9.64 -11.83 -0.37
N ARG A 98 -8.70 -12.44 -1.10
CA ARG A 98 -7.73 -13.37 -0.52
C ARG A 98 -6.74 -12.57 0.31
N TYR A 99 -6.33 -13.12 1.45
CA TYR A 99 -5.30 -12.50 2.27
C TYR A 99 -4.56 -13.54 3.11
N ASP A 100 -3.33 -13.18 3.50
CA ASP A 100 -2.52 -13.89 4.48
C ASP A 100 -2.07 -12.91 5.56
N THR A 101 -1.94 -13.38 6.80
CA THR A 101 -1.43 -12.58 7.92
C THR A 101 -0.11 -13.13 8.44
N SER A 102 0.82 -12.26 8.79
CA SER A 102 2.08 -12.62 9.43
C SER A 102 2.48 -11.61 10.49
N THR A 103 3.22 -12.03 11.52
CA THR A 103 3.79 -11.10 12.50
C THR A 103 5.16 -10.64 12.01
N LYS A 104 5.37 -9.31 11.99
CA LYS A 104 6.62 -8.67 11.58
C LYS A 104 7.03 -7.64 12.64
N GLY A 105 7.88 -8.06 13.58
CA GLY A 105 8.28 -7.22 14.71
C GLY A 105 7.06 -6.86 15.56
N ASP A 106 6.76 -5.56 15.63
CA ASP A 106 5.68 -5.00 16.44
C ASP A 106 4.35 -4.88 15.68
N PHE A 107 4.29 -5.43 14.47
CA PHE A 107 3.14 -5.34 13.56
C PHE A 107 2.59 -6.71 13.21
N ILE A 108 1.29 -6.76 12.92
CA ILE A 108 0.70 -7.78 12.05
C ILE A 108 0.63 -7.19 10.64
N SER A 109 1.28 -7.86 9.70
CA SER A 109 1.24 -7.54 8.28
C SER A 109 0.16 -8.39 7.61
N ILE A 110 -0.81 -7.72 7.00
CA ILE A 110 -1.87 -8.33 6.20
C ILE A 110 -1.50 -8.16 4.73
N LYS A 111 -1.21 -9.26 4.04
CA LYS A 111 -1.00 -9.26 2.59
C LYS A 111 -2.34 -9.53 1.92
N ILE A 112 -2.87 -8.54 1.19
CA ILE A 112 -4.21 -8.59 0.59
C ILE A 112 -4.06 -8.66 -0.93
N GLY A 113 -4.70 -9.65 -1.57
CA GLY A 113 -4.61 -9.86 -3.01
C GLY A 113 -4.41 -11.31 -3.44
N ASP A 114 -4.55 -11.60 -4.74
CA ASP A 114 -4.28 -12.93 -5.30
C ASP A 114 -2.88 -12.95 -5.95
N PRO A 115 -2.00 -13.89 -5.58
CA PRO A 115 -0.66 -13.98 -6.18
C PRO A 115 -0.64 -14.31 -7.67
N ASN A 116 -1.76 -14.74 -8.27
CA ASN A 116 -1.86 -15.10 -9.68
C ASN A 116 -2.63 -14.07 -10.52
N ILE A 117 -3.15 -13.01 -9.90
CA ILE A 117 -3.94 -11.98 -10.59
C ILE A 117 -3.22 -10.64 -10.43
N TYR A 118 -3.07 -9.93 -11.54
CA TYR A 118 -2.60 -8.54 -11.53
C TYR A 118 -3.77 -7.58 -11.54
N VAL A 119 -3.63 -6.50 -10.79
CA VAL A 119 -4.52 -5.34 -10.73
C VAL A 119 -3.71 -4.09 -11.00
N THR A 120 -4.36 -3.12 -11.65
CA THR A 120 -3.85 -1.78 -11.95
C THR A 120 -4.93 -0.76 -11.60
N GLY A 121 -4.59 0.53 -11.62
CA GLY A 121 -5.53 1.60 -11.32
C GLY A 121 -6.09 1.52 -9.90
N GLU A 122 -7.28 2.12 -9.72
CA GLU A 122 -7.94 2.19 -8.42
C GLU A 122 -8.57 0.85 -8.01
N ASN A 123 -8.25 0.41 -6.80
CA ASN A 123 -8.82 -0.76 -6.13
C ASN A 123 -9.21 -0.36 -4.71
N ILE A 124 -10.42 -0.74 -4.28
CA ILE A 124 -10.95 -0.39 -2.97
C ILE A 124 -10.81 -1.57 -2.02
N TYR A 125 -10.15 -1.33 -0.89
CA TYR A 125 -9.99 -2.32 0.17
C TYR A 125 -10.76 -1.88 1.41
N ILE A 126 -11.78 -2.65 1.78
CA ILE A 126 -12.53 -2.46 3.01
C ILE A 126 -12.08 -3.53 4.00
N ILE A 127 -11.28 -3.12 4.99
CA ILE A 127 -10.65 -3.99 5.97
C ILE A 127 -11.35 -3.76 7.32
N THR A 128 -12.02 -4.79 7.84
CA THR A 128 -12.64 -4.76 9.16
C THR A 128 -11.89 -5.70 10.09
N TYR A 129 -11.45 -5.19 11.23
CA TYR A 129 -10.71 -5.94 12.24
C TYR A 129 -11.07 -5.49 13.65
N GLU A 130 -10.77 -6.34 14.61
CA GLU A 130 -10.99 -6.11 16.03
C GLU A 130 -9.66 -6.09 16.79
N MET A 131 -9.57 -5.18 17.76
CA MET A 131 -8.42 -5.05 18.64
C MET A 131 -8.85 -5.09 20.11
N GLY A 132 -8.09 -5.80 20.94
CA GLY A 132 -8.30 -5.87 22.39
C GLY A 132 -7.12 -5.28 23.16
N GLY A 133 -7.38 -4.83 24.40
CA GLY A 133 -6.34 -4.30 25.30
C GLY A 133 -5.89 -2.87 25.01
N ALA A 134 -6.45 -2.21 24.00
CA ALA A 134 -6.08 -0.85 23.61
C ALA A 134 -6.61 0.23 24.57
N LEU A 135 -7.74 0.00 25.26
CA LEU A 135 -8.35 1.00 26.14
C LEU A 135 -7.86 0.96 27.58
N ASN A 136 -7.31 -0.16 28.04
CA ASN A 136 -6.59 -0.23 29.33
C ASN A 136 -5.42 0.77 29.40
N TYR A 137 -4.99 1.33 28.25
CA TYR A 137 -3.99 2.38 28.15
C TYR A 137 -4.51 3.79 28.51
N PHE A 138 -5.80 4.10 28.29
CA PHE A 138 -6.32 5.47 28.44
C PHE A 138 -6.91 5.78 29.83
N ASP A 139 -7.15 4.77 30.68
CA ASP A 139 -7.81 4.93 31.98
C ASP A 139 -6.90 5.36 33.14
N GLU A 140 -5.65 5.78 32.88
CA GLU A 140 -4.77 6.36 33.91
C GLU A 140 -4.34 7.80 33.55
N HIS A 141 -5.25 8.74 33.82
CA HIS A 141 -4.97 10.18 33.95
C HIS A 141 -5.28 10.64 35.37
#